data_AF-A0A941VDF6-F1
#
_entry.id   AF-A0A941VDF6-F1
#
_cell.length_a   1.000
_cell.length_b   1.000
_cell.length_c   1.000
_cell.angle_alpha   90.00
_cell.angle_beta   90.00
_cell.angle_gamma   90.00
#
_symmetry.space_group_name_H-M   'P 1'
#
loop_
_entity.id
_entity.type
_entity.pdbx_description
1 polymer ?
#
loop_
_entity_poly.entity_id
_entity_poly.type
_entity_poly.pdbx_seq_one_letter_code
_entity_poly.pdbx_strand_id
1 'polypeptide(L)'
;MQGLALARDYYHAYRDPLLAPYAAYRPRIAAGLVGLGSECFGFDDEHSRDHDFGPGFCLWLHDADYAVIGAALQADYDRLPRTHAGFPARQGNARSGKRVGVFSISAFYSQFLGAPELPISDSDWLQIPEDLLATAVNGEVFEDPSGAFTAIRKQLQAYYPESIKRLKLATAAAKMAQRGQYNLPRAVQRGERVTALLAQAKFIEHTCRIALALHGQYAPFYKWLHQCTRGLPSLPNLYTKLDILSQAPAAGAQAMIEDICADVLRELIAQGYTRPGNAFLETHVDAILGQSVPSTTQDIAP
;
A
#
# COMPACT_ATOMS: atom_id res chain seq x y z
N MET A 1 13.06 15.71 11.76
CA MET A 1 12.03 14.87 12.41
C MET A 1 11.12 14.32 11.31
N GLN A 2 10.78 13.03 11.34
CA GLN A 2 9.82 12.41 10.40
C GLN A 2 8.38 12.81 10.78
N GLY A 3 7.46 12.80 9.81
CA GLY A 3 6.10 13.29 9.96
C GLY A 3 5.27 12.53 10.99
N LEU A 4 5.37 11.20 11.06
CA LEU A 4 4.71 10.40 12.10
C LEU A 4 5.19 10.76 13.51
N ALA A 5 6.50 10.95 13.68
CA ALA A 5 7.08 11.36 14.96
C ALA A 5 6.62 12.77 15.35
N LEU A 6 6.59 13.70 14.38
CA LEU A 6 6.08 15.07 14.58
C LEU A 6 4.61 15.09 14.97
N ALA A 7 3.78 14.29 14.30
CA ALA A 7 2.35 14.17 14.58
C ALA A 7 2.09 13.60 15.99
N ARG A 8 2.85 12.58 16.39
CA ARG A 8 2.73 11.99 17.73
C ARG A 8 3.15 12.98 18.82
N ASP A 9 4.26 13.67 18.62
CA ASP A 9 4.75 14.68 19.56
C ASP A 9 3.75 15.83 19.70
N TYR A 10 3.21 16.31 18.58
CA TYR A 10 2.15 17.33 18.55
C TYR A 10 0.87 16.86 19.26
N TYR A 11 0.45 15.61 19.03
CA TYR A 11 -0.71 15.02 19.72
C TYR A 11 -0.52 15.03 21.24
N HIS A 12 0.62 14.52 21.74
CA HIS A 12 0.85 14.46 23.19
C HIS A 12 1.00 15.84 23.82
N ALA A 13 1.57 16.82 23.12
CA ALA A 13 1.70 18.18 23.61
C ALA A 13 0.35 18.88 23.81
N TYR A 14 -0.66 18.57 22.98
CA TYR A 14 -1.89 19.37 22.92
C TYR A 14 -3.20 18.61 23.19
N ARG A 15 -3.19 17.27 23.28
CA ARG A 15 -4.42 16.48 23.48
C ARG A 15 -5.20 16.85 24.74
N ASP A 16 -4.54 17.10 25.86
CA ASP A 16 -5.20 17.32 27.14
C ASP A 16 -5.93 18.68 27.17
N PRO A 17 -5.30 19.82 26.82
CA PRO A 17 -6.03 21.08 26.70
C PRO A 17 -7.09 21.06 25.59
N LEU A 18 -6.85 20.36 24.47
CA LEU A 18 -7.83 20.24 23.39
C LEU A 18 -9.09 19.46 23.83
N LEU A 19 -8.92 18.35 24.55
CA LEU A 19 -10.01 17.43 24.88
C LEU A 19 -10.65 17.72 26.24
N ALA A 20 -10.14 18.67 27.03
CA ALA A 20 -10.71 19.04 28.32
C ALA A 20 -12.20 19.45 28.25
N PRO A 21 -12.66 20.27 27.28
CA PRO A 21 -14.09 20.59 27.11
C PRO A 21 -14.95 19.39 26.69
N TYR A 22 -14.32 18.32 26.19
CA TYR A 22 -14.95 17.14 25.62
C TYR A 22 -14.71 15.88 26.48
N ALA A 23 -14.47 16.05 27.79
CA ALA A 23 -14.08 14.96 28.69
C ALA A 23 -15.03 13.75 28.64
N ALA A 24 -16.34 13.97 28.49
CA ALA A 24 -17.34 12.90 28.35
C ALA A 24 -17.21 12.06 27.07
N TYR A 25 -16.56 12.58 26.03
CA TYR A 25 -16.34 11.91 24.75
C TYR A 25 -14.96 11.28 24.64
N ARG A 26 -13.99 11.65 25.48
CA ARG A 26 -12.60 11.17 25.41
C ARG A 26 -12.48 9.63 25.31
N PRO A 27 -13.25 8.80 26.04
CA PRO A 27 -13.20 7.34 25.89
C PRO A 27 -13.70 6.81 24.52
N ARG A 28 -14.27 7.66 23.68
CA ARG A 28 -14.86 7.34 22.37
C ARG A 28 -14.19 8.09 21.21
N ILE A 29 -13.08 8.77 21.47
CA ILE A 29 -12.27 9.46 20.45
C ILE A 29 -11.01 8.63 20.21
N ALA A 30 -10.82 8.19 18.97
CA ALA A 30 -9.54 7.65 18.52
C ALA A 30 -8.68 8.78 17.96
N ALA A 31 -7.35 8.64 18.07
CA ALA A 31 -6.38 9.62 17.60
C ALA A 31 -5.18 8.96 16.93
N GLY A 32 -4.62 9.59 15.90
CA GLY A 32 -3.52 9.02 15.13
C GLY A 32 -3.15 9.85 13.90
N LEU A 33 -2.31 9.31 13.05
CA LEU A 33 -2.05 9.83 11.71
C LEU A 33 -2.12 8.67 10.72
N VAL A 34 -3.20 8.62 9.93
CA VAL A 34 -3.46 7.60 8.91
C VAL A 34 -4.03 8.30 7.69
N GLY A 35 -3.71 7.80 6.49
CA GLY A 35 -4.28 8.29 5.25
C GLY A 35 -3.23 8.80 4.27
N LEU A 36 -3.58 9.84 3.52
CA LEU A 36 -2.79 10.31 2.38
C LEU A 36 -1.53 11.05 2.84
N GLY A 37 -0.40 10.79 2.20
CA GLY A 37 0.88 11.47 2.44
C GLY A 37 2.04 10.49 2.65
N SER A 38 3.27 10.93 2.30
CA SER A 38 4.49 10.11 2.49
C SER A 38 4.78 9.86 3.97
N GLU A 39 4.44 10.81 4.84
CA GLU A 39 4.57 10.69 6.29
C GLU A 39 3.82 9.49 6.87
N CYS A 40 2.60 9.21 6.38
CA CYS A 40 1.83 8.07 6.83
C CYS A 40 2.49 6.75 6.43
N PHE A 41 3.23 6.73 5.32
CA PHE A 41 4.02 5.56 4.92
C PHE A 41 5.43 5.52 5.54
N GLY A 42 5.85 6.56 6.27
CA GLY A 42 7.22 6.70 6.78
C GLY A 42 8.26 6.94 5.68
N PHE A 43 7.83 7.43 4.52
CA PHE A 43 8.68 7.73 3.37
C PHE A 43 8.90 9.23 3.18
N ASP A 44 8.57 10.04 4.18
CA ASP A 44 8.84 11.46 4.15
C ASP A 44 10.33 11.75 4.40
N ASP A 45 10.84 12.71 3.65
CA ASP A 45 12.22 13.19 3.74
C ASP A 45 12.25 14.71 3.62
N GLU A 46 13.43 15.30 3.38
CA GLU A 46 13.57 16.75 3.22
C GLU A 46 12.95 17.27 1.92
N HIS A 47 12.81 16.42 0.90
CA HIS A 47 12.27 16.76 -0.41
C HIS A 47 10.74 16.68 -0.46
N SER A 48 10.10 15.95 0.46
CA SER A 48 8.64 15.81 0.52
C SER A 48 7.95 16.74 1.53
N ARG A 49 8.60 17.85 1.94
CA ARG A 49 8.02 18.80 2.92
C ARG A 49 7.32 20.00 2.30
N ASP A 50 7.30 20.09 0.98
CA ASP A 50 6.76 21.21 0.21
C ASP A 50 5.21 21.18 0.10
N HIS A 51 4.58 20.05 0.42
CA HIS A 51 3.12 19.89 0.44
C HIS A 51 2.68 18.90 1.51
N ASP A 52 1.49 19.11 2.10
CA ASP A 52 0.85 18.18 3.04
C ASP A 52 1.76 17.73 4.21
N PHE A 53 2.80 18.50 4.57
CA PHE A 53 3.70 18.21 5.70
C PHE A 53 3.61 19.31 6.77
N GLY A 54 3.63 18.92 8.04
CA GLY A 54 3.59 19.81 9.19
C GLY A 54 2.85 19.19 10.37
N PRO A 55 2.85 19.86 11.54
CA PRO A 55 2.21 19.33 12.74
C PRO A 55 0.70 19.16 12.52
N GLY A 56 0.19 18.02 12.98
CA GLY A 56 -1.21 17.66 12.91
C GLY A 56 -1.44 16.19 13.16
N PHE A 57 -2.65 15.84 13.60
CA PHE A 57 -3.13 14.48 13.80
C PHE A 57 -4.62 14.42 13.47
N CYS A 58 -5.13 13.21 13.31
CA CYS A 58 -6.54 12.92 13.12
C CYS A 58 -7.18 12.58 14.45
N LEU A 59 -8.43 13.03 14.64
CA LEU A 59 -9.36 12.57 15.66
C LEU A 59 -10.53 11.89 14.96
N TRP A 60 -10.81 10.63 15.30
CA TRP A 60 -11.89 9.86 14.70
C TRP A 60 -12.97 9.56 15.73
N LEU A 61 -14.23 9.85 15.35
CA LEU A 61 -15.41 9.67 16.19
C LEU A 61 -16.45 8.81 15.48
N HIS A 62 -17.27 8.09 16.24
CA HIS A 62 -18.50 7.54 15.69
C HIS A 62 -19.42 8.65 15.15
N ASP A 63 -20.22 8.33 14.14
CA ASP A 63 -21.05 9.31 13.43
C ASP A 63 -22.00 10.07 14.37
N ALA A 64 -22.56 9.38 15.37
CA ALA A 64 -23.41 9.99 16.39
C ALA A 64 -22.66 11.04 17.23
N ASP A 65 -21.43 10.75 17.66
CA ASP A 65 -20.63 11.71 18.43
C ASP A 65 -20.10 12.84 17.55
N TYR A 66 -19.70 12.53 16.31
CA TYR A 66 -19.29 13.52 15.32
C TYR A 66 -20.41 14.51 15.02
N ALA A 67 -21.66 14.06 14.91
CA ALA A 67 -22.81 14.94 14.68
C ALA A 67 -23.05 15.92 15.84
N VAL A 68 -22.71 15.54 17.07
CA VAL A 68 -22.91 16.37 18.27
C VAL A 68 -21.75 17.34 18.50
N ILE A 69 -20.50 16.86 18.45
CA ILE A 69 -19.32 17.66 18.85
C ILE A 69 -18.33 17.93 17.72
N GLY A 70 -18.47 17.30 16.55
CA GLY A 70 -17.45 17.30 15.51
C GLY A 70 -17.07 18.70 15.01
N ALA A 71 -18.06 19.58 14.80
CA ALA A 71 -17.81 20.95 14.35
C ALA A 71 -17.12 21.81 15.42
N ALA A 72 -17.56 21.71 16.68
CA ALA A 72 -16.96 22.45 17.79
C ALA A 72 -15.52 21.98 18.06
N LEU A 73 -15.30 20.67 18.11
CA LEU A 73 -13.98 20.07 18.29
C LEU A 73 -13.05 20.43 17.13
N GLN A 74 -13.56 20.51 15.90
CA GLN A 74 -12.77 20.98 14.75
C GLN A 74 -12.34 22.44 14.93
N ALA A 75 -13.25 23.32 15.35
CA ALA A 75 -12.93 24.72 15.59
C ALA A 75 -11.88 24.90 16.69
N ASP A 76 -11.89 24.08 17.73
CA ASP A 76 -10.85 24.06 18.76
C ASP A 76 -9.52 23.47 18.26
N TYR A 77 -9.59 22.40 17.45
CA TYR A 77 -8.42 21.82 16.78
C TYR A 77 -7.72 22.86 15.88
N ASP A 78 -8.48 23.66 15.13
CA ASP A 78 -7.94 24.69 14.23
C ASP A 78 -7.29 25.88 14.97
N ARG A 79 -7.54 26.02 16.28
CA ARG A 79 -6.91 27.03 17.15
C ARG A 79 -5.59 26.55 17.76
N LEU A 80 -5.24 25.27 17.59
CA LEU A 80 -3.97 24.76 18.10
C LEU A 80 -2.77 25.49 17.48
N PRO A 81 -1.60 25.49 18.15
CA PRO A 81 -0.43 26.20 17.67
C PRO A 81 -0.03 25.84 16.24
N ARG A 82 0.05 26.87 15.39
CA ARG A 82 0.41 26.72 13.97
C ARG A 82 1.90 26.42 13.73
N THR A 83 2.70 26.25 14.77
CA THR A 83 4.12 25.91 14.69
C THR A 83 4.46 24.97 15.83
N HIS A 84 5.21 23.91 15.55
CA HIS A 84 5.62 22.93 16.57
C HIS A 84 6.96 22.29 16.20
N ALA A 85 7.83 22.09 17.20
CA ALA A 85 9.17 21.51 17.01
C ALA A 85 10.00 22.14 15.86
N GLY A 86 9.83 23.45 15.62
CA GLY A 86 10.51 24.18 14.54
C GLY A 86 9.88 24.03 13.15
N PHE A 87 8.77 23.30 13.02
CA PHE A 87 8.03 23.12 11.77
C PHE A 87 6.80 24.02 11.70
N PRO A 88 6.52 24.64 10.53
CA PRO A 88 5.32 25.43 10.33
C PRO A 88 4.09 24.54 10.14
N ALA A 89 2.91 25.13 10.28
CA ALA A 89 1.63 24.47 10.04
C ALA A 89 1.60 23.82 8.65
N ARG A 90 0.88 22.71 8.59
CA ARG A 90 0.66 21.99 7.34
C ARG A 90 0.13 22.92 6.26
N GLN A 91 0.83 22.96 5.13
CA GLN A 91 0.36 23.64 3.94
C GLN A 91 -0.56 22.70 3.17
N GLY A 92 -1.87 22.90 3.35
CA GLY A 92 -2.87 22.26 2.50
C GLY A 92 -3.03 23.01 1.18
N ASN A 93 -3.45 22.29 0.14
CA ASN A 93 -4.01 22.92 -1.06
C ASN A 93 -5.50 22.55 -1.17
N ALA A 94 -6.31 23.42 -1.77
CA ALA A 94 -7.77 23.21 -1.85
C ALA A 94 -8.18 21.92 -2.59
N ARG A 95 -7.27 21.34 -3.39
CA ARG A 95 -7.50 20.10 -4.15
C ARG A 95 -7.17 18.84 -3.35
N SER A 96 -6.33 18.92 -2.33
CA SER A 96 -5.91 17.79 -1.48
C SER A 96 -6.97 17.36 -0.49
N GLY A 97 -8.01 18.17 -0.27
CA GLY A 97 -9.00 17.90 0.77
C GLY A 97 -8.40 17.92 2.19
N LYS A 98 -9.16 17.41 3.15
CA LYS A 98 -8.77 17.42 4.57
C LYS A 98 -7.88 16.22 4.91
N ARG A 99 -6.65 16.48 5.37
CA ARG A 99 -5.66 15.45 5.75
C ARG A 99 -5.65 15.11 7.23
N VAL A 100 -5.87 16.11 8.08
CA VAL A 100 -5.79 16.02 9.55
C VAL A 100 -6.98 16.75 10.19
N GLY A 101 -7.16 16.61 11.49
CA GLY A 101 -8.28 17.16 12.24
C GLY A 101 -9.35 16.13 12.55
N VAL A 102 -10.60 16.58 12.68
CA VAL A 102 -11.71 15.78 13.21
C VAL A 102 -12.51 15.12 12.10
N PHE A 103 -12.72 13.81 12.18
CA PHE A 103 -13.46 13.02 11.21
C PHE A 103 -14.49 12.13 11.91
N SER A 104 -15.59 11.86 11.22
CA SER A 104 -16.35 10.65 11.52
C SER A 104 -15.58 9.44 10.97
N ILE A 105 -15.65 8.30 11.66
CA ILE A 105 -14.99 7.06 11.23
C ILE A 105 -15.50 6.63 9.84
N SER A 106 -16.82 6.66 9.61
CA SER A 106 -17.40 6.24 8.33
C SER A 106 -16.99 7.17 7.20
N ALA A 107 -17.02 8.48 7.42
CA ALA A 107 -16.60 9.49 6.45
C ALA A 107 -15.09 9.44 6.14
N PHE A 108 -14.26 9.03 7.12
CA PHE A 108 -12.83 8.82 6.90
C PHE A 108 -12.59 7.63 5.96
N TYR A 109 -13.14 6.45 6.28
CA TYR A 109 -12.93 5.25 5.45
C TYR A 109 -13.61 5.32 4.09
N SER A 110 -14.75 6.02 3.97
CA SER A 110 -15.45 6.23 2.69
C SER A 110 -14.57 6.90 1.63
N GLN A 111 -13.60 7.72 2.04
CA GLN A 111 -12.66 8.37 1.12
C GLN A 111 -11.74 7.38 0.40
N PHE A 112 -11.53 6.19 0.99
CA PHE A 112 -10.65 5.15 0.46
C PHE A 112 -11.43 3.97 -0.12
N LEU A 113 -12.49 3.56 0.57
CA LEU A 113 -13.28 2.39 0.19
C LEU A 113 -14.40 2.73 -0.81
N GLY A 114 -14.76 4.00 -0.96
CA GLY A 114 -15.91 4.44 -1.75
C GLY A 114 -17.28 4.16 -1.09
N ALA A 115 -17.27 3.54 0.09
CA ALA A 115 -18.45 3.22 0.90
C ALA A 115 -18.11 3.32 2.41
N PRO A 116 -19.11 3.55 3.29
CA PRO A 116 -18.88 3.61 4.73
C PRO A 116 -18.66 2.23 5.36
N GLU A 117 -19.14 1.16 4.74
CA GLU A 117 -18.96 -0.21 5.19
C GLU A 117 -17.67 -0.86 4.65
N LEU A 118 -17.21 -1.90 5.34
CA LEU A 118 -16.13 -2.74 4.86
C LEU A 118 -16.59 -3.60 3.66
N PRO A 119 -15.70 -3.89 2.69
CA PRO A 119 -16.00 -4.78 1.58
C PRO A 119 -16.29 -6.21 2.10
N ILE A 120 -17.41 -6.80 1.65
CA ILE A 120 -17.87 -8.12 2.10
C ILE A 120 -17.80 -9.18 0.99
N SER A 121 -17.81 -8.76 -0.27
CA SER A 121 -17.74 -9.64 -1.43
C SER A 121 -16.49 -9.42 -2.27
N ASP A 122 -16.10 -10.42 -3.05
CA ASP A 122 -15.01 -10.33 -4.02
C ASP A 122 -15.19 -9.15 -4.99
N SER A 123 -16.44 -8.86 -5.39
CA SER A 123 -16.75 -7.72 -6.25
C SER A 123 -16.44 -6.38 -5.57
N ASP A 124 -16.78 -6.24 -4.28
CA ASP A 124 -16.50 -5.00 -3.53
C ASP A 124 -14.99 -4.76 -3.46
N TRP A 125 -14.23 -5.80 -3.12
CA TRP A 125 -12.76 -5.74 -3.06
C TRP A 125 -12.13 -5.35 -4.39
N LEU A 126 -12.67 -5.82 -5.51
CA LEU A 126 -12.13 -5.54 -6.85
C LEU A 126 -12.42 -4.11 -7.34
N GLN A 127 -13.44 -3.45 -6.80
CA GLN A 127 -13.76 -2.07 -7.17
C GLN A 127 -12.85 -1.05 -6.47
N ILE A 128 -12.22 -1.42 -5.36
CA ILE A 128 -11.37 -0.52 -4.59
C ILE A 128 -9.95 -0.53 -5.18
N PRO A 129 -9.39 0.64 -5.59
CA PRO A 129 -8.00 0.74 -5.98
C PRO A 129 -7.07 0.30 -4.85
N GLU A 130 -6.08 -0.53 -5.19
CA GLU A 130 -5.19 -1.14 -4.20
C GLU A 130 -4.35 -0.11 -3.43
N ASP A 131 -3.98 0.99 -4.07
CA ASP A 131 -3.25 2.09 -3.44
C ASP A 131 -4.10 2.84 -2.41
N LEU A 132 -5.43 2.89 -2.58
CA LEU A 132 -6.34 3.40 -1.56
C LEU A 132 -6.47 2.44 -0.38
N LEU A 133 -6.48 1.13 -0.62
CA LEU A 133 -6.43 0.13 0.47
C LEU A 133 -5.12 0.24 1.26
N ALA A 134 -3.98 0.40 0.58
CA ALA A 134 -2.69 0.65 1.23
C ALA A 134 -2.74 1.93 2.08
N THR A 135 -3.39 2.97 1.58
CA THR A 135 -3.57 4.25 2.27
C THR A 135 -4.48 4.12 3.49
N ALA A 136 -5.55 3.31 3.42
CA ALA A 136 -6.49 3.12 4.52
C ALA A 136 -5.86 2.42 5.75
N VAL A 137 -4.75 1.70 5.54
CA VAL A 137 -4.08 0.89 6.58
C VAL A 137 -2.65 1.33 6.88
N ASN A 138 -2.17 2.44 6.31
CA ASN A 138 -0.84 3.00 6.60
C ASN A 138 -0.84 3.82 7.90
N GLY A 139 0.29 4.43 8.27
CA GLY A 139 0.36 5.33 9.40
C GLY A 139 0.18 4.63 10.74
N GLU A 140 -0.28 5.38 11.73
CA GLU A 140 -0.34 4.90 13.11
C GLU A 140 -1.55 5.46 13.87
N VAL A 141 -2.12 4.61 14.74
CA VAL A 141 -3.12 4.97 15.74
C VAL A 141 -2.38 5.15 17.07
N PHE A 142 -2.43 6.35 17.64
CA PHE A 142 -1.77 6.68 18.90
C PHE A 142 -2.59 6.27 20.12
N GLU A 143 -3.92 6.42 20.02
CA GLU A 143 -4.87 6.14 21.09
C GLU A 143 -6.23 5.77 20.48
N ASP A 144 -6.88 4.71 20.97
CA ASP A 144 -8.25 4.36 20.57
C ASP A 144 -8.93 3.59 21.72
N PRO A 145 -9.45 4.31 22.73
CA PRO A 145 -9.98 3.66 23.93
C PRO A 145 -11.23 2.81 23.66
N SER A 146 -12.00 3.15 22.62
CA SER A 146 -13.18 2.39 22.19
C SER A 146 -12.83 1.14 21.39
N GLY A 147 -11.68 1.15 20.71
CA GLY A 147 -11.26 0.12 19.76
C GLY A 147 -11.97 0.17 18.41
N ALA A 148 -12.89 1.09 18.16
CA ALA A 148 -13.74 1.10 16.97
C ALA A 148 -12.94 1.37 15.69
N PHE A 149 -12.07 2.38 15.69
CA PHE A 149 -11.23 2.68 14.53
C PHE A 149 -10.22 1.55 14.27
N THR A 150 -9.60 1.07 15.36
CA THR A 150 -8.62 -0.02 15.33
C THR A 150 -9.24 -1.33 14.81
N ALA A 151 -10.50 -1.62 15.13
CA ALA A 151 -11.19 -2.82 14.66
C ALA A 151 -11.37 -2.82 13.14
N ILE A 152 -11.79 -1.69 12.55
CA ILE A 152 -11.92 -1.54 11.09
C ILE A 152 -10.55 -1.68 10.44
N ARG A 153 -9.55 -0.96 10.96
CA ARG A 153 -8.17 -1.02 10.48
C ARG A 153 -7.62 -2.45 10.48
N LYS A 154 -7.80 -3.20 11.57
CA LYS A 154 -7.34 -4.59 11.69
C LYS A 154 -8.00 -5.51 10.68
N GLN A 155 -9.29 -5.32 10.39
CA GLN A 155 -9.98 -6.09 9.36
C GLN A 155 -9.40 -5.84 7.97
N LEU A 156 -9.14 -4.59 7.60
CA LEU A 156 -8.47 -4.27 6.33
C LEU A 156 -7.03 -4.79 6.29
N GLN A 157 -6.30 -4.73 7.42
CA GLN A 157 -4.94 -5.26 7.56
C GLN A 157 -4.86 -6.79 7.52
N ALA A 158 -5.96 -7.51 7.73
CA ALA A 158 -6.04 -8.95 7.50
C ALA A 158 -5.88 -9.33 6.01
N TYR A 159 -5.79 -8.31 5.14
CA TYR A 159 -5.56 -8.39 3.71
C TYR A 159 -6.79 -8.91 2.93
N TYR A 160 -6.61 -9.07 1.63
CA TYR A 160 -7.65 -9.60 0.74
C TYR A 160 -8.12 -11.00 1.17
N PRO A 161 -9.40 -11.35 0.91
CA PRO A 161 -9.82 -12.74 0.84
C PRO A 161 -8.92 -13.56 -0.07
N GLU A 162 -8.75 -14.85 0.22
CA GLU A 162 -7.80 -15.72 -0.50
C GLU A 162 -8.07 -15.80 -2.02
N SER A 163 -9.34 -15.76 -2.45
CA SER A 163 -9.72 -15.70 -3.87
C SER A 163 -9.14 -14.47 -4.57
N ILE A 164 -9.28 -13.29 -3.96
CA ILE A 164 -8.75 -12.03 -4.47
C ILE A 164 -7.22 -12.01 -4.39
N LYS A 165 -6.62 -12.51 -3.30
CA LYS A 165 -5.16 -12.62 -3.18
C LYS A 165 -4.58 -13.47 -4.32
N ARG A 166 -5.18 -14.64 -4.61
CA ARG A 166 -4.78 -15.51 -5.73
C ARG A 166 -4.90 -14.81 -7.07
N LEU A 167 -6.00 -14.08 -7.29
CA LEU A 167 -6.19 -13.30 -8.51
C LEU A 167 -5.10 -12.21 -8.67
N LYS A 168 -4.73 -11.51 -7.60
CA LYS A 168 -3.65 -10.49 -7.61
C LYS A 168 -2.30 -11.13 -7.90
N LEU A 169 -1.98 -12.25 -7.25
CA LEU A 169 -0.74 -13.01 -7.49
C LEU A 169 -0.66 -13.51 -8.94
N ALA A 170 -1.71 -14.15 -9.45
CA ALA A 170 -1.78 -14.67 -10.80
C ALA A 170 -1.65 -13.56 -11.85
N THR A 171 -2.35 -12.44 -11.64
CA THR A 171 -2.26 -11.26 -12.51
C THR A 171 -0.83 -10.72 -12.54
N ALA A 172 -0.19 -10.56 -11.39
CA ALA A 172 1.17 -10.06 -11.32
C ALA A 172 2.18 -11.02 -11.97
N ALA A 173 2.05 -12.33 -11.74
CA ALA A 173 2.90 -13.36 -12.36
C ALA A 173 2.77 -13.36 -13.89
N ALA A 174 1.54 -13.31 -14.43
CA ALA A 174 1.28 -13.21 -15.85
C ALA A 174 1.90 -11.94 -16.46
N LYS A 175 1.79 -10.80 -15.76
CA LYS A 175 2.38 -9.54 -16.23
C LYS A 175 3.91 -9.56 -16.16
N MET A 176 4.50 -10.17 -15.14
CA MET A 176 5.96 -10.36 -15.07
C MET A 176 6.46 -11.20 -16.25
N ALA A 177 5.84 -12.36 -16.50
CA ALA A 177 6.20 -13.23 -17.63
C ALA A 177 6.07 -12.48 -18.97
N GLN A 178 4.91 -11.87 -19.20
CA GLN A 178 4.63 -11.15 -20.44
C GLN A 178 5.60 -9.98 -20.66
N ARG A 179 5.92 -9.20 -19.63
CA ARG A 179 6.76 -7.98 -19.77
C ARG A 179 8.24 -8.30 -19.78
N GLY A 180 8.72 -9.07 -18.80
CA GLY A 180 10.13 -9.40 -18.62
C GLY A 180 10.58 -10.55 -19.51
N GLN A 181 10.02 -11.74 -19.32
CA GLN A 181 10.51 -12.98 -19.95
C GLN A 181 10.19 -13.04 -21.45
N TYR A 182 9.09 -12.41 -21.90
CA TYR A 182 8.63 -12.49 -23.29
C TYR A 182 8.87 -11.22 -24.12
N ASN A 183 8.32 -10.07 -23.71
CA ASN A 183 8.32 -8.87 -24.54
C ASN A 183 9.67 -8.15 -24.58
N LEU A 184 10.37 -8.05 -23.44
CA LEU A 184 11.65 -7.37 -23.37
C LEU A 184 12.71 -7.93 -24.35
N PRO A 185 13.04 -9.24 -24.36
CA PRO A 185 14.06 -9.76 -25.28
C PRO A 185 13.70 -9.53 -26.75
N ARG A 186 12.42 -9.58 -27.10
CA ARG A 186 11.94 -9.29 -28.47
C ARG A 186 12.09 -7.83 -28.85
N ALA A 187 11.79 -6.92 -27.93
CA ALA A 187 11.99 -5.50 -28.14
C ALA A 187 13.48 -5.18 -28.34
N VAL A 188 14.36 -5.78 -27.52
CA VAL A 188 15.81 -5.67 -27.66
C VAL A 188 16.27 -6.18 -29.04
N GLN A 189 15.83 -7.37 -29.44
CA GLN A 189 16.21 -7.98 -30.73
C GLN A 189 15.80 -7.12 -31.94
N ARG A 190 14.69 -6.39 -31.82
CA ARG A 190 14.19 -5.47 -32.87
C ARG A 190 14.82 -4.08 -32.83
N GLY A 191 15.66 -3.79 -31.84
CA GLY A 191 16.18 -2.44 -31.63
C GLY A 191 15.15 -1.43 -31.12
N GLU A 192 14.01 -1.90 -30.60
CA GLU A 192 12.88 -1.09 -30.14
C GLU A 192 13.11 -0.57 -28.71
N ARG A 193 13.98 0.43 -28.57
CA ARG A 193 14.49 0.92 -27.28
C ARG A 193 13.41 1.41 -26.31
N VAL A 194 12.42 2.16 -26.81
CA VAL A 194 11.32 2.68 -25.98
C VAL A 194 10.46 1.54 -25.46
N THR A 195 10.14 0.57 -26.32
CA THR A 195 9.37 -0.61 -25.94
C THR A 195 10.12 -1.46 -24.92
N ALA A 196 11.43 -1.61 -25.08
CA ALA A 196 12.28 -2.33 -24.14
C ALA A 196 12.30 -1.64 -22.75
N LEU A 197 12.47 -0.32 -22.70
CA LEU A 197 12.40 0.46 -21.47
C LEU A 197 11.04 0.30 -20.77
N LEU A 198 9.94 0.43 -21.52
CA LEU A 198 8.58 0.27 -20.98
C LEU A 198 8.35 -1.14 -20.45
N ALA A 199 8.85 -2.18 -21.13
CA ALA A 199 8.73 -3.56 -20.70
C ALA A 199 9.50 -3.80 -19.39
N GLN A 200 10.73 -3.30 -19.29
CA GLN A 200 11.56 -3.40 -18.08
C GLN A 200 10.94 -2.65 -16.89
N ALA A 201 10.45 -1.42 -17.09
CA ALA A 201 9.77 -0.66 -16.05
C ALA A 201 8.50 -1.36 -15.55
N LYS A 202 7.67 -1.89 -16.47
CA LYS A 202 6.47 -2.65 -16.09
C LYS A 202 6.79 -3.97 -15.42
N PHE A 203 7.89 -4.63 -15.79
CA PHE A 203 8.36 -5.81 -15.07
C PHE A 203 8.69 -5.46 -13.61
N ILE A 204 9.50 -4.42 -13.37
CA ILE A 204 9.84 -3.93 -12.03
C ILE A 204 8.58 -3.63 -11.21
N GLU A 205 7.63 -2.90 -11.80
CA GLU A 205 6.36 -2.54 -11.16
C GLU A 205 5.57 -3.79 -10.71
N HIS A 206 5.42 -4.79 -11.58
CA HIS A 206 4.69 -6.02 -11.26
C HIS A 206 5.46 -6.94 -10.31
N THR A 207 6.80 -6.91 -10.33
CA THR A 207 7.64 -7.60 -9.34
C THR A 207 7.43 -7.03 -7.94
N CYS A 208 7.36 -5.70 -7.78
CA CYS A 208 7.02 -5.10 -6.49
C CYS A 208 5.63 -5.54 -6.03
N ARG A 209 4.63 -5.51 -6.93
CA ARG A 209 3.27 -5.91 -6.60
C ARG A 209 3.16 -7.36 -6.15
N ILE A 210 3.78 -8.31 -6.86
CA ILE A 210 3.71 -9.72 -6.45
C ILE A 210 4.41 -9.94 -5.11
N ALA A 211 5.54 -9.27 -4.87
CA ALA A 211 6.26 -9.37 -3.62
C ALA A 211 5.42 -8.85 -2.45
N LEU A 212 4.75 -7.71 -2.60
CA LEU A 212 3.85 -7.19 -1.56
C LEU A 212 2.64 -8.11 -1.34
N ALA A 213 2.05 -8.64 -2.42
CA ALA A 213 0.92 -9.57 -2.31
C ALA A 213 1.29 -10.89 -1.62
N LEU A 214 2.48 -11.44 -1.87
CA LEU A 214 3.03 -12.61 -1.17
C LEU A 214 3.16 -12.36 0.33
N HIS A 215 3.38 -11.11 0.74
CA HIS A 215 3.53 -10.72 2.14
C HIS A 215 2.26 -10.16 2.78
N GLY A 216 1.11 -10.24 2.10
CA GLY A 216 -0.16 -9.74 2.63
C GLY A 216 -0.19 -8.21 2.75
N GLN A 217 0.50 -7.50 1.87
CA GLN A 217 0.58 -6.04 1.87
C GLN A 217 -0.05 -5.47 0.60
N TYR A 218 -0.84 -4.41 0.74
CA TYR A 218 -1.40 -3.70 -0.41
C TYR A 218 -0.31 -2.87 -1.09
N ALA A 219 -0.28 -2.92 -2.41
CA ALA A 219 0.62 -2.11 -3.21
C ALA A 219 0.23 -0.61 -3.15
N PRO A 220 1.07 0.29 -2.60
CA PRO A 220 0.78 1.72 -2.61
C PRO A 220 1.00 2.32 -4.00
N PHE A 221 0.79 3.64 -4.11
CA PHE A 221 1.05 4.38 -5.34
C PHE A 221 2.50 4.16 -5.85
N TYR A 222 2.68 4.16 -7.18
CA TYR A 222 3.89 3.62 -7.82
C TYR A 222 5.21 4.19 -7.28
N LYS A 223 5.22 5.46 -6.89
CA LYS A 223 6.41 6.16 -6.37
C LYS A 223 6.97 5.58 -5.07
N TRP A 224 6.18 4.77 -4.36
CA TRP A 224 6.56 4.12 -3.10
C TRP A 224 6.76 2.60 -3.22
N LEU A 225 6.41 1.99 -4.36
CA LEU A 225 6.39 0.54 -4.53
C LEU A 225 7.72 -0.14 -4.20
N HIS A 226 8.81 0.34 -4.79
CA HIS A 226 10.14 -0.24 -4.57
C HIS A 226 10.61 -0.06 -3.12
N GLN A 227 10.28 1.08 -2.49
CA GLN A 227 10.62 1.30 -1.10
C GLN A 227 9.91 0.29 -0.17
N CYS A 228 8.66 -0.08 -0.46
CA CYS A 228 7.93 -1.10 0.29
C CYS A 228 8.51 -2.51 0.15
N THR A 229 9.34 -2.80 -0.86
CA THR A 229 10.01 -4.11 -0.94
C THR A 229 11.24 -4.20 -0.03
N ARG A 230 11.58 -3.13 0.69
CA ARG A 230 12.69 -3.13 1.64
C ARG A 230 12.29 -3.87 2.92
N GLY A 231 13.11 -4.83 3.35
CA GLY A 231 12.90 -5.55 4.61
C GLY A 231 11.73 -6.54 4.58
N LEU A 232 11.33 -7.01 3.39
CA LEU A 232 10.37 -8.10 3.28
C LEU A 232 10.91 -9.37 3.98
N PRO A 233 10.07 -10.10 4.74
CA PRO A 233 10.46 -11.35 5.41
C PRO A 233 11.07 -12.42 4.49
N SER A 234 10.59 -12.52 3.25
CA SER A 234 11.18 -13.34 2.19
C SER A 234 11.61 -12.46 1.00
N LEU A 235 12.31 -13.05 0.03
CA LEU A 235 12.92 -12.33 -1.10
C LEU A 235 13.95 -11.24 -0.65
N PRO A 236 14.92 -11.56 0.23
CA PRO A 236 15.75 -10.55 0.91
C PRO A 236 16.62 -9.68 -0.02
N ASN A 237 16.95 -10.20 -1.21
CA ASN A 237 17.77 -9.48 -2.19
C ASN A 237 16.93 -8.70 -3.21
N LEU A 238 15.60 -8.79 -3.16
CA LEU A 238 14.73 -8.25 -4.19
C LEU A 238 14.90 -6.74 -4.36
N TYR A 239 14.94 -6.00 -3.25
CA TYR A 239 15.14 -4.55 -3.26
C TYR A 239 16.39 -4.18 -4.07
N THR A 240 17.53 -4.81 -3.77
CA THR A 240 18.81 -4.56 -4.43
C THR A 240 18.83 -5.04 -5.88
N LYS A 241 18.24 -6.21 -6.17
CA LYS A 241 18.12 -6.72 -7.55
C LYS A 241 17.33 -5.75 -8.44
N LEU A 242 16.22 -5.20 -7.94
CA LEU A 242 15.42 -4.21 -8.67
C LEU A 242 16.17 -2.88 -8.86
N ASP A 243 16.95 -2.45 -7.87
CA ASP A 243 17.79 -1.25 -7.98
C ASP A 243 18.85 -1.41 -9.08
N ILE A 244 19.58 -2.53 -9.09
CA ILE A 244 20.56 -2.84 -10.14
C ILE A 244 19.88 -2.97 -11.50
N LEU A 245 18.72 -3.65 -11.56
CA LEU A 245 17.94 -3.79 -12.79
C LEU A 245 17.52 -2.43 -13.35
N SER A 246 17.20 -1.44 -12.51
CA SER A 246 16.79 -0.11 -12.95
C SER A 246 17.89 0.65 -13.70
N GLN A 247 19.16 0.32 -13.43
CA GLN A 247 20.34 0.93 -14.04
C GLN A 247 20.86 0.12 -15.23
N ALA A 248 20.47 -1.15 -15.34
CA ALA A 248 20.92 -2.04 -16.40
C ALA A 248 20.31 -1.64 -17.76
N PRO A 249 21.11 -1.62 -18.85
CA PRO A 249 20.56 -1.47 -20.18
C PRO A 249 19.65 -2.67 -20.48
N ALA A 250 18.54 -2.43 -21.17
CA ALA A 250 17.55 -3.47 -21.50
C ALA A 250 18.17 -4.72 -22.15
N ALA A 251 19.23 -4.56 -22.96
CA ALA A 251 19.93 -5.67 -23.61
C ALA A 251 20.67 -6.60 -22.63
N GLY A 252 21.04 -6.11 -21.45
CA GLY A 252 21.70 -6.89 -20.38
C GLY A 252 20.76 -7.32 -19.26
N ALA A 253 19.48 -6.94 -19.30
CA ALA A 253 18.53 -7.14 -18.22
C ALA A 253 18.00 -8.59 -18.10
N GLN A 254 18.11 -9.39 -19.17
CA GLN A 254 17.43 -10.70 -19.25
C GLN A 254 17.85 -11.67 -18.14
N ALA A 255 19.15 -11.83 -17.88
CA ALA A 255 19.63 -12.75 -16.85
C ALA A 255 19.10 -12.38 -15.45
N MET A 256 19.07 -11.08 -15.14
CA MET A 256 18.55 -10.58 -13.87
C MET A 256 17.03 -10.75 -13.76
N ILE A 257 16.30 -10.60 -14.86
CA ILE A 257 14.86 -10.86 -14.91
C ILE A 257 14.56 -12.33 -14.62
N GLU A 258 15.28 -13.26 -15.25
CA GLU A 258 15.09 -14.70 -15.00
C GLU A 258 15.43 -15.08 -13.56
N ASP A 259 16.50 -14.50 -13.00
CA ASP A 259 16.89 -14.69 -11.61
C ASP A 259 15.83 -14.16 -10.63
N ILE A 260 15.26 -12.98 -10.88
CA ILE A 260 14.12 -12.44 -10.10
C ILE A 260 12.88 -13.32 -10.24
N CYS A 261 12.55 -13.78 -11.45
CA CYS A 261 11.42 -14.70 -11.66
C CYS A 261 11.61 -16.01 -10.90
N ALA A 262 12.82 -16.55 -10.86
CA ALA A 262 13.14 -17.75 -10.10
C ALA A 262 13.00 -17.53 -8.59
N ASP A 263 13.41 -16.38 -8.05
CA ASP A 263 13.18 -16.03 -6.64
C ASP A 263 11.69 -16.00 -6.31
N VAL A 264 10.90 -15.30 -7.12
CA VAL A 264 9.44 -15.18 -6.95
C VAL A 264 8.75 -16.53 -7.07
N LEU A 265 9.16 -17.37 -8.03
CA LEU A 265 8.62 -18.72 -8.18
C LEU A 265 8.89 -19.57 -6.94
N ARG A 266 10.11 -19.53 -6.39
CA ARG A 266 10.43 -20.27 -5.16
C ARG A 266 9.53 -19.84 -4.00
N GLU A 267 9.25 -18.55 -3.87
CA GLU A 267 8.36 -18.05 -2.84
C GLU A 267 6.90 -18.47 -3.07
N LEU A 268 6.40 -18.41 -4.31
CA LEU A 268 5.07 -18.93 -4.67
C LEU A 268 4.92 -20.42 -4.34
N ILE A 269 5.97 -21.22 -4.58
CA ILE A 269 6.00 -22.65 -4.22
C ILE A 269 6.02 -22.81 -2.70
N ALA A 270 6.87 -22.06 -1.99
CA ALA A 270 7.00 -22.14 -0.54
C ALA A 270 5.70 -21.81 0.18
N GLN A 271 4.92 -20.85 -0.34
CA GLN A 271 3.60 -20.48 0.17
C GLN A 271 2.45 -21.36 -0.36
N GLY A 272 2.74 -22.36 -1.20
CA GLY A 272 1.73 -23.32 -1.69
C GLY A 272 0.81 -22.80 -2.79
N TYR A 273 1.17 -21.72 -3.48
CA TYR A 273 0.39 -21.20 -4.61
C TYR A 273 0.64 -21.97 -5.91
N THR A 274 1.76 -22.68 -6.02
CA THR A 274 2.11 -23.45 -7.21
C THR A 274 3.07 -24.60 -6.88
N ARG A 275 3.51 -25.36 -7.89
CA ARG A 275 4.40 -26.51 -7.75
C ARG A 275 5.73 -26.29 -8.48
N PRO A 276 6.81 -27.01 -8.12
CA PRO A 276 8.06 -26.99 -8.88
C PRO A 276 7.83 -27.23 -10.38
N GLY A 277 8.51 -26.46 -11.22
CA GLY A 277 8.33 -26.48 -12.67
C GLY A 277 9.24 -25.50 -13.39
N ASN A 278 8.87 -25.18 -14.63
CA ASN A 278 9.58 -24.21 -15.48
C ASN A 278 9.64 -22.82 -14.81
N ALA A 279 10.76 -22.11 -14.92
CA ALA A 279 10.90 -20.73 -14.42
C ALA A 279 10.05 -19.69 -15.17
N PHE A 280 9.41 -20.05 -16.30
CA PHE A 280 8.49 -19.18 -17.02
C PHE A 280 7.19 -18.97 -16.22
N LEU A 281 6.99 -17.78 -15.63
CA LEU A 281 5.93 -17.56 -14.64
C LEU A 281 4.51 -17.73 -15.20
N GLU A 282 4.31 -17.57 -16.51
CA GLU A 282 2.99 -17.74 -17.14
C GLU A 282 2.46 -19.17 -17.00
N THR A 283 3.34 -20.19 -16.96
CA THR A 283 2.90 -21.59 -16.78
C THR A 283 2.35 -21.91 -15.40
N HIS A 284 2.47 -20.98 -14.45
CA HIS A 284 1.98 -21.15 -13.08
C HIS A 284 0.68 -20.40 -12.81
N VAL A 285 0.19 -19.58 -13.74
CA VAL A 285 -0.98 -18.70 -13.54
C VAL A 285 -2.23 -19.47 -13.15
N ASP A 286 -2.56 -20.55 -13.87
CA ASP A 286 -3.75 -21.36 -13.59
C ASP A 286 -3.67 -22.03 -12.22
N ALA A 287 -2.49 -22.56 -11.87
CA ALA A 287 -2.25 -23.17 -10.56
C ALA A 287 -2.40 -22.15 -9.41
N ILE A 288 -1.90 -20.92 -9.58
CA ILE A 288 -2.05 -19.84 -8.61
C ILE A 288 -3.53 -19.50 -8.40
N LEU A 289 -4.31 -19.42 -9.48
CA LEU A 289 -5.76 -19.22 -9.43
C LEU A 289 -6.52 -20.37 -8.74
N GLY A 290 -5.85 -21.49 -8.45
CA GLY A 290 -6.49 -22.69 -7.92
C GLY A 290 -7.28 -23.46 -8.98
N GLN A 291 -7.03 -23.19 -10.26
CA GLN A 291 -7.60 -23.95 -11.36
C GLN A 291 -6.73 -25.18 -11.63
N SER A 292 -7.35 -26.33 -11.81
CA SER A 292 -6.66 -27.56 -12.21
C SER A 292 -5.95 -27.33 -13.55
N VAL A 293 -4.62 -27.34 -13.58
CA VAL A 293 -3.89 -27.40 -14.85
C VAL A 293 -4.27 -28.72 -15.52
N PRO A 294 -4.88 -28.75 -16.72
CA PRO A 294 -5.11 -30.00 -17.42
C PRO A 294 -3.75 -30.67 -17.63
N SER A 295 -3.59 -31.92 -17.20
CA SER A 295 -2.37 -32.67 -17.47
C SER A 295 -2.24 -32.85 -18.97
N THR A 296 -1.41 -32.04 -19.64
CA THR A 296 -0.94 -32.36 -20.98
C THR A 296 0.07 -33.50 -20.89
N THR A 297 -0.43 -34.72 -20.67
CA THR A 297 0.13 -35.93 -21.27
C THR A 297 -0.32 -35.92 -22.72
N GLN A 298 0.44 -35.27 -23.58
CA GLN A 298 0.44 -35.65 -24.99
C GLN A 298 1.47 -36.78 -25.12
N ASP A 299 0.92 -37.98 -25.24
CA ASP A 299 1.60 -39.15 -25.79
C ASP A 299 2.31 -38.75 -27.08
N ILE A 300 3.64 -38.78 -27.03
CA ILE A 300 4.44 -38.98 -28.23
C ILE A 300 4.72 -40.47 -28.27
N ALA A 301 4.06 -41.16 -29.19
CA ALA A 301 4.42 -42.50 -29.61
C ALA A 301 4.07 -42.67 -31.10
N PRO A 302 4.83 -43.47 -31.86
CA PRO A 302 6.28 -43.64 -31.88
C PRO A 302 6.94 -42.93 -33.09
#